data_AF-A4BPA2-F1
#
_entry.id   AF-A4BPA2-F1
#
_cell.length_a   1.000
_cell.length_b   1.000
_cell.length_c   1.000
_cell.angle_alpha   90.00
_cell.angle_beta   90.00
_cell.angle_gamma   90.00
#
_symmetry.space_group_name_H-M   'P 1'
#
loop_
_entity.id
_entity.type
_entity.pdbx_description
1 polymer ?
#
loop_
_entity_poly.entity_id
_entity_poly.type
_entity_poly.pdbx_seq_one_letter_code
_entity_poly.pdbx_strand_id
1 'polypeptide(L)'
;MQNVVRITREDALTVLETQYGIQGHEIYLLELIPLIEMVWADGRSKPPEAALVYEFALRRLAELDYEAHGLSVLTAGQVNAFVERFLNKQPSPTMLRELRQLAMPVIFDHSDPEVNNKRRRMILEYCLDIGAATVPRYPYDAHERFSPPEKALLLELVEALQPTALAAAA
;
A
#
# COMPACT_ATOMS: atom_id res chain seq x y z
N MET A 1 -23.18 -14.20 -7.51
CA MET A 1 -21.91 -14.35 -8.26
C MET A 1 -21.68 -13.07 -9.03
N GLN A 2 -20.91 -12.13 -8.49
CA GLN A 2 -20.52 -10.93 -9.23
C GLN A 2 -19.36 -11.32 -10.15
N ASN A 3 -19.49 -11.05 -11.45
CA ASN A 3 -18.38 -11.12 -12.40
C ASN A 3 -17.33 -10.12 -11.93
N VAL A 4 -16.23 -10.62 -11.33
CA VAL A 4 -15.07 -9.79 -11.06
C VAL A 4 -14.38 -9.55 -12.40
N VAL A 5 -14.71 -8.44 -13.05
CA VAL A 5 -13.94 -7.96 -14.21
C VAL A 5 -12.52 -7.73 -13.69
N ARG A 6 -11.57 -8.55 -14.14
CA ARG A 6 -10.15 -8.34 -13.83
C ARG A 6 -9.71 -7.10 -14.59
N ILE A 7 -9.42 -6.03 -13.86
CA ILE A 7 -8.82 -4.82 -14.43
C ILE A 7 -7.37 -5.13 -14.84
N THR A 8 -7.00 -4.77 -16.08
CA THR A 8 -5.63 -4.96 -16.55
C THR A 8 -4.71 -3.87 -15.99
N ARG A 9 -3.38 -4.03 -16.11
CA ARG A 9 -2.43 -2.99 -15.73
C ARG A 9 -2.67 -1.68 -16.51
N GLU A 10 -2.95 -1.77 -17.81
CA GLU A 10 -3.19 -0.59 -18.66
C GLU A 10 -4.47 0.15 -18.28
N ASP A 11 -5.54 -0.60 -18.02
CA ASP A 11 -6.79 -0.03 -17.51
C ASP A 11 -6.58 0.64 -16.16
N ALA A 12 -5.84 -0.02 -15.26
CA ALA A 12 -5.55 0.50 -13.93
C ALA A 12 -4.74 1.81 -13.99
N LEU A 13 -3.69 1.86 -14.83
CA LEU A 13 -2.91 3.08 -15.04
C LEU A 13 -3.77 4.23 -15.59
N THR A 14 -4.65 3.92 -16.56
CA THR A 14 -5.55 4.92 -17.14
C THR A 14 -6.49 5.50 -16.08
N VAL A 15 -7.06 4.67 -15.22
CA VAL A 15 -7.96 5.11 -14.13
C VAL A 15 -7.18 5.89 -13.06
N LEU A 16 -5.99 5.41 -12.66
CA LEU A 16 -5.11 6.10 -11.71
C LEU A 16 -4.75 7.51 -12.18
N GLU A 17 -4.44 7.68 -13.46
CA GLU A 17 -4.14 9.00 -14.02
C GLU A 17 -5.40 9.87 -14.12
N THR A 18 -6.46 9.38 -14.76
CA THR A 18 -7.63 10.19 -15.12
C THR A 18 -8.52 10.55 -13.93
N GLN A 19 -8.64 9.67 -12.94
CA GLN A 19 -9.52 9.88 -11.78
C GLN A 19 -8.78 10.34 -10.53
N TYR A 20 -7.54 9.89 -10.36
CA TYR A 20 -6.76 10.10 -9.15
C TYR A 20 -5.53 11.01 -9.34
N GLY A 21 -5.21 11.37 -10.59
CA GLY A 21 -4.06 12.21 -10.90
C GLY A 21 -2.70 11.55 -10.63
N ILE A 22 -2.67 10.23 -10.42
CA ILE A 22 -1.45 9.46 -10.16
C ILE A 22 -0.81 9.13 -11.50
N GLN A 23 0.34 9.75 -11.78
CA GLN A 23 1.00 9.66 -13.08
C GLN A 23 2.53 9.62 -12.97
N GLY A 24 3.17 9.09 -14.01
CA GLY A 24 4.63 9.09 -14.14
C GLY A 24 5.34 8.44 -12.95
N HIS A 25 6.14 9.23 -12.24
CA HIS A 25 6.96 8.74 -11.12
C HIS A 25 6.13 8.32 -9.89
N GLU A 26 4.90 8.82 -9.74
CA GLU A 26 4.04 8.45 -8.61
C GLU A 26 3.60 6.97 -8.67
N ILE A 27 3.68 6.33 -9.84
CA ILE A 27 3.37 4.91 -10.01
C ILE A 27 4.30 4.03 -9.15
N TYR A 28 5.55 4.46 -8.94
CA TYR A 28 6.51 3.74 -8.09
C TYR A 28 6.18 3.82 -6.60
N LEU A 29 5.22 4.66 -6.21
CA LEU A 29 4.78 4.87 -4.84
C LEU A 29 3.47 4.17 -4.51
N LEU A 30 2.89 3.42 -5.45
CA LEU A 30 1.63 2.72 -5.26
C LEU A 30 1.66 1.69 -4.11
N GLU A 31 2.85 1.16 -3.77
CA GLU A 31 3.04 0.27 -2.61
C GLU A 31 2.70 0.95 -1.28
N LEU A 32 2.72 2.29 -1.21
CA LEU A 32 2.33 3.04 -0.01
C LEU A 32 0.82 3.03 0.22
N ILE A 33 -0.01 2.80 -0.80
CA ILE A 33 -1.47 2.85 -0.67
C ILE A 33 -2.02 1.90 0.41
N PRO A 34 -1.69 0.59 0.44
CA PRO A 34 -2.16 -0.29 1.51
C PRO A 34 -1.65 0.12 2.91
N LEU A 35 -0.46 0.70 3.01
CA LEU A 35 0.09 1.20 4.29
C LEU A 35 -0.69 2.43 4.77
N ILE A 36 -0.95 3.39 3.87
CA ILE A 36 -1.77 4.58 4.14
C ILE A 36 -3.19 4.16 4.55
N GLU A 37 -3.76 3.16 3.90
CA GLU A 37 -5.07 2.62 4.28
C GLU A 37 -5.05 2.06 5.70
N MET A 38 -3.97 1.36 6.07
CA MET A 38 -3.75 0.86 7.42
C MET A 38 -3.68 1.98 8.47
N VAL A 39 -2.97 3.08 8.18
CA VAL A 39 -2.91 4.27 9.06
C VAL A 39 -4.30 4.86 9.31
N TRP A 40 -5.19 4.82 8.32
CA TRP A 40 -6.53 5.40 8.43
C TRP A 40 -7.62 4.41 8.84
N ALA A 41 -7.27 3.17 9.16
CA ALA A 41 -8.23 2.10 9.40
C ALA A 41 -9.22 2.42 10.53
N ASP A 42 -8.74 3.04 11.62
CA ASP A 42 -9.56 3.49 12.75
C ASP A 42 -10.10 4.93 12.60
N GLY A 43 -9.82 5.56 11.46
CA GLY A 43 -10.18 6.93 11.13
C GLY A 43 -9.21 7.99 11.67
N ARG A 44 -8.06 7.61 12.24
CA ARG A 44 -7.08 8.55 12.82
C ARG A 44 -5.66 8.20 12.41
N SER A 45 -5.01 9.11 11.69
CA SER A 45 -3.56 9.06 11.48
C SER A 45 -2.83 9.45 12.77
N LYS A 46 -2.11 8.49 13.37
CA LYS A 46 -1.28 8.74 14.56
C LYS A 46 0.18 8.90 14.16
N PRO A 47 0.97 9.79 14.81
CA PRO A 47 2.35 10.03 14.42
C PRO A 47 3.25 8.77 14.33
N PRO A 48 3.15 7.78 15.24
CA PRO A 48 3.95 6.54 15.12
C PRO A 48 3.61 5.70 13.88
N GLU A 49 2.33 5.64 13.52
CA GLU A 49 1.85 4.93 12.31
C GLU A 49 2.32 5.65 11.04
N ALA A 50 2.16 6.97 10.99
CA ALA A 50 2.62 7.79 9.88
C ALA A 50 4.15 7.70 9.68
N ALA A 51 4.93 7.64 10.75
CA ALA A 51 6.39 7.51 10.68
C ALA A 51 6.83 6.24 9.95
N LEU A 52 6.11 5.12 10.13
CA LEU A 52 6.39 3.86 9.42
C LEU A 52 6.11 3.96 7.92
N VAL A 53 5.11 4.74 7.51
CA VAL A 53 4.87 5.02 6.08
C VAL A 53 6.02 5.82 5.48
N TYR A 54 6.51 6.84 6.18
CA TYR A 54 7.68 7.60 5.73
C TYR A 54 8.94 6.73 5.66
N GLU A 55 9.15 5.85 6.64
CA GLU A 55 10.28 4.92 6.65
C GLU A 55 10.23 4.00 5.41
N PHE A 56 9.07 3.40 5.12
CA PHE A 56 8.87 2.60 3.92
C PHE A 56 9.18 3.40 2.66
N ALA A 57 8.67 4.64 2.57
CA ALA A 57 8.84 5.49 1.41
C ALA A 57 10.32 5.85 1.15
N LEU A 58 11.07 6.17 2.20
CA LEU A 58 12.51 6.44 2.11
C LEU A 58 13.30 5.19 1.71
N ARG A 59 12.93 4.02 2.24
CA ARG A 59 13.52 2.76 1.82
C ARG A 59 13.26 2.50 0.34
N ARG A 60 12.02 2.67 -0.13
CA ARG A 60 11.70 2.43 -1.55
C ARG A 60 12.41 3.42 -2.48
N LEU A 61 12.56 4.67 -2.07
CA LEU A 61 13.39 5.65 -2.79
C LEU A 61 14.83 5.16 -2.94
N ALA A 62 15.46 4.71 -1.85
CA ALA A 62 16.82 4.19 -1.89
C ALA A 62 16.95 2.92 -2.75
N GLU A 63 15.96 2.03 -2.74
CA GLU A 63 15.91 0.85 -3.61
C GLU A 63 15.81 1.24 -5.08
N LEU A 64 14.95 2.21 -5.43
CA LEU A 64 14.81 2.71 -6.80
C LEU A 64 16.09 3.39 -7.30
N ASP A 65 16.73 4.20 -6.48
CA ASP A 65 18.00 4.86 -6.82
C ASP A 65 19.11 3.82 -7.08
N TYR A 66 19.15 2.75 -6.29
CA TYR A 66 20.06 1.64 -6.49
C TYR A 66 19.76 0.86 -7.79
N GLU A 67 18.49 0.50 -8.02
CA GLU A 67 18.01 -0.19 -9.23
C GLU A 67 18.30 0.63 -10.50
N ALA A 68 18.25 1.95 -10.40
CA ALA A 68 18.51 2.88 -11.51
C ALA A 68 19.99 3.25 -11.69
N HIS A 69 20.92 2.53 -11.03
CA HIS A 69 22.35 2.81 -11.07
C HIS A 69 22.72 4.27 -10.73
N GLY A 70 21.99 4.88 -9.79
CA GLY A 70 22.19 6.26 -9.36
C GLY A 70 21.52 7.33 -10.23
N LEU A 71 20.74 6.94 -11.25
CA LEU A 71 19.85 7.86 -11.94
C LEU A 71 18.61 8.11 -11.06
N SER A 72 18.36 9.36 -10.68
CA SER A 72 17.20 9.70 -9.85
C SER A 72 15.91 9.48 -10.64
N VAL A 73 15.19 8.41 -10.31
CA VAL A 73 13.85 8.09 -10.83
C VAL A 73 12.79 8.89 -10.07
N LEU A 74 13.07 9.17 -8.81
CA LEU A 74 12.19 9.84 -7.87
C LEU A 74 13.04 10.73 -6.96
N THR A 75 12.49 11.87 -6.55
CA THR A 75 13.11 12.77 -5.58
C THR A 75 12.42 12.66 -4.23
N ALA A 76 13.13 12.96 -3.14
CA ALA A 76 12.52 13.04 -1.81
C ALA A 76 11.33 14.02 -1.76
N GLY A 77 11.37 15.10 -2.54
CA GLY A 77 10.25 16.05 -2.66
C GLY A 77 8.99 15.42 -3.27
N GLN A 78 9.14 14.58 -4.29
CA GLN A 78 8.02 13.84 -4.90
C GLN A 78 7.46 12.78 -3.95
N VAL A 79 8.33 12.07 -3.22
CA VAL A 79 7.91 11.14 -2.16
C VAL A 79 7.07 11.87 -1.11
N ASN A 80 7.59 12.97 -0.58
CA ASN A 80 6.91 13.75 0.45
C ASN A 80 5.56 14.28 -0.05
N ALA A 81 5.50 14.83 -1.26
CA ALA A 81 4.25 15.31 -1.85
C ALA A 81 3.19 14.20 -1.94
N PHE A 82 3.59 12.99 -2.35
CA PHE A 82 2.69 11.83 -2.41
C PHE A 82 2.19 11.43 -1.02
N VAL A 83 3.11 11.30 -0.05
CA VAL A 83 2.76 10.91 1.32
C VAL A 83 1.85 11.95 1.97
N GLU A 84 2.20 13.24 1.87
CA GLU A 84 1.40 14.34 2.41
C GLU A 84 0.00 14.40 1.81
N ARG A 85 -0.14 14.14 0.50
CA ARG A 85 -1.43 14.11 -0.20
C ARG A 85 -2.42 13.15 0.46
N PHE A 86 -1.95 12.04 1.04
CA PHE A 86 -2.82 11.01 1.61
C PHE A 86 -2.72 10.87 3.14
N LEU A 87 -1.68 11.38 3.80
CA LEU A 87 -1.54 11.33 5.26
C LEU A 87 -1.95 12.62 5.96
N ASN A 88 -1.86 13.79 5.32
CA ASN A 88 -2.24 15.05 5.98
C ASN A 88 -3.73 15.34 5.90
N LYS A 89 -4.41 14.80 4.88
CA LYS A 89 -5.86 14.90 4.71
C LYS A 89 -6.42 13.50 4.56
N GLN A 90 -7.29 13.11 5.48
CA GLN A 90 -7.93 11.80 5.47
C GLN A 90 -8.66 11.57 4.13
N PRO A 91 -8.20 10.61 3.31
CA PRO A 91 -8.92 10.19 2.11
C PRO A 91 -10.17 9.42 2.53
N SER A 92 -11.19 9.37 1.66
CA SER A 92 -12.36 8.55 1.97
C SER A 92 -11.97 7.05 2.00
N PRO A 93 -12.56 6.22 2.89
CA PRO A 93 -12.28 4.78 2.89
C PRO A 93 -12.55 4.12 1.55
N THR A 94 -13.59 4.55 0.83
CA THR A 94 -13.92 4.08 -0.52
C THR A 94 -12.80 4.40 -1.51
N MET A 95 -12.27 5.63 -1.49
CA MET A 95 -11.16 6.04 -2.34
C MET A 95 -9.91 5.19 -2.10
N LEU A 96 -9.55 4.92 -0.83
CA LEU A 96 -8.39 4.09 -0.51
C LEU A 96 -8.57 2.65 -0.98
N ARG A 97 -9.77 2.08 -0.80
CA ARG A 97 -10.09 0.74 -1.32
C ARG A 97 -9.99 0.68 -2.85
N GLU A 98 -10.51 1.68 -3.55
CA GLU A 98 -10.42 1.75 -5.02
C GLU A 98 -8.98 1.91 -5.50
N LEU A 99 -8.23 2.84 -4.91
CA LEU A 99 -6.79 3.01 -5.19
C LEU A 99 -6.02 1.72 -4.95
N ARG A 100 -6.31 0.99 -3.87
CA ARG A 100 -5.69 -0.30 -3.59
C ARG A 100 -5.99 -1.29 -4.70
N GLN A 101 -7.25 -1.45 -5.11
CA GLN A 101 -7.64 -2.37 -6.19
C GLN A 101 -6.94 -2.04 -7.51
N LEU A 102 -6.78 -0.76 -7.82
CA LEU A 102 -6.05 -0.27 -9.00
C LEU A 102 -4.53 -0.47 -8.88
N ALA A 103 -3.98 -0.34 -7.69
CA ALA A 103 -2.55 -0.48 -7.45
C ALA A 103 -2.05 -1.92 -7.63
N MET A 104 -2.84 -2.93 -7.22
CA MET A 104 -2.43 -4.34 -7.25
C MET A 104 -1.93 -4.86 -8.60
N PRO A 105 -2.66 -4.69 -9.73
CA PRO A 105 -2.18 -5.14 -11.04
C PRO A 105 -0.96 -4.35 -11.54
N VAL A 106 -0.63 -3.21 -10.93
CA VAL A 106 0.55 -2.41 -11.29
C VAL A 106 1.76 -2.83 -10.45
N ILE A 107 1.59 -3.03 -9.13
CA ILE A 107 2.65 -3.40 -8.19
C ILE A 107 3.17 -4.81 -8.48
N PHE A 108 2.28 -5.74 -8.83
CA PHE A 108 2.59 -7.17 -8.97
C PHE A 108 2.68 -7.66 -10.42
N ASP A 109 2.94 -6.78 -11.37
CA ASP A 109 3.13 -7.13 -12.80
C ASP A 109 4.56 -7.61 -13.11
N HIS A 110 5.36 -7.95 -12.09
CA HIS A 110 6.68 -8.47 -12.33
C HIS A 110 6.60 -9.91 -12.88
N SER A 111 7.40 -10.22 -13.90
CA SER A 111 7.43 -11.55 -14.52
C SER A 111 8.00 -12.63 -13.58
N ASP A 112 8.82 -12.23 -12.61
CA ASP A 112 9.35 -13.09 -11.55
C ASP A 112 8.38 -13.16 -10.34
N PRO A 113 7.77 -14.33 -10.06
CA PRO A 113 6.88 -14.53 -8.92
C PRO A 113 7.54 -14.29 -7.56
N GLU A 114 8.84 -14.55 -7.41
CA GLU A 114 9.54 -14.38 -6.13
C GLU A 114 9.69 -12.90 -5.78
N VAL A 115 9.91 -12.04 -6.77
CA VAL A 115 9.91 -10.58 -6.59
C VAL A 115 8.55 -10.11 -6.10
N ASN A 116 7.47 -10.59 -6.72
CA ASN A 116 6.10 -10.24 -6.31
C ASN A 116 5.80 -10.76 -4.89
N ASN A 117 6.21 -11.97 -4.55
CA ASN A 117 6.03 -12.55 -3.21
C ASN A 117 6.79 -11.76 -2.14
N LYS A 118 8.03 -11.33 -2.44
CA LYS A 118 8.82 -10.49 -1.55
C LYS A 118 8.16 -9.13 -1.31
N ARG A 119 7.64 -8.49 -2.36
CA ARG A 119 6.88 -7.23 -2.25
C ARG A 119 5.62 -7.39 -1.40
N ARG A 120 4.81 -8.44 -1.65
CA ARG A 120 3.61 -8.75 -0.84
C ARG A 120 3.94 -8.89 0.64
N ARG A 121 4.97 -9.69 0.95
CA ARG A 121 5.42 -9.89 2.33
C ARG A 121 5.83 -8.57 2.97
N MET A 122 6.65 -7.77 2.29
CA MET A 122 7.12 -6.49 2.80
C MET A 122 5.96 -5.52 3.10
N ILE A 123 4.98 -5.42 2.19
CA ILE A 123 3.77 -4.60 2.41
C ILE A 123 3.00 -5.08 3.65
N LEU A 124 2.79 -6.39 3.78
CA LEU A 124 2.07 -6.97 4.93
C LEU A 124 2.81 -6.79 6.26
N GLU A 125 4.13 -6.94 6.27
CA GLU A 125 4.98 -6.70 7.43
C GLU A 125 4.84 -5.25 7.91
N TYR A 126 4.92 -4.27 7.00
CA TYR A 126 4.70 -2.87 7.37
C TYR A 126 3.26 -2.59 7.83
N CYS A 127 2.24 -3.20 7.24
CA CYS A 127 0.87 -3.07 7.75
C CYS A 127 0.71 -3.64 9.17
N LEU A 128 1.42 -4.74 9.48
CA LEU A 128 1.47 -5.29 10.84
C LEU A 128 2.15 -4.33 11.80
N ASP A 129 3.29 -3.77 11.41
CA ASP A 129 4.03 -2.82 12.23
C ASP A 129 3.24 -1.54 12.48
N ILE A 130 2.53 -1.03 11.46
CA ILE A 130 1.63 0.13 11.58
C ILE A 130 0.53 -0.15 12.59
N GLY A 131 -0.22 -1.25 12.44
CA GLY A 131 -1.28 -1.61 13.39
C GLY A 131 -0.78 -1.91 14.81
N ALA A 132 0.52 -2.24 14.97
CA ALA A 132 1.14 -2.44 16.27
C ALA A 132 1.80 -1.17 16.85
N ALA A 133 1.94 -0.10 16.06
CA ALA A 133 2.69 1.09 16.43
C ALA A 133 1.98 1.95 17.48
N THR A 134 0.65 1.85 17.56
CA THR A 134 -0.11 2.45 18.64
C THR A 134 -1.03 1.43 19.28
N VAL A 135 -1.15 1.54 20.60
CA VAL A 135 -2.06 0.70 21.38
C VAL A 135 -3.16 1.60 21.94
N PRO A 136 -4.45 1.19 21.85
CA PRO A 136 -5.56 2.04 22.27
C PRO A 136 -5.47 2.47 23.74
N ARG A 137 -4.99 1.57 24.61
CA ARG A 137 -4.85 1.77 26.06
C ARG A 137 -3.84 0.79 26.63
N TYR A 138 -3.02 1.20 27.59
CA TYR A 138 -2.16 0.29 28.36
C TYR A 138 -2.66 0.17 29.82
N PRO A 139 -2.60 -1.01 30.47
CA PRO A 139 -2.30 -2.31 29.86
C PRO A 139 -3.41 -2.74 28.90
N TYR A 140 -3.06 -3.60 27.94
CA TYR A 140 -3.97 -4.18 26.95
C TYR A 140 -3.85 -5.71 26.97
N ASP A 141 -4.93 -6.40 26.64
CA ASP A 141 -4.93 -7.85 26.47
C ASP A 141 -4.26 -8.28 25.15
N ALA A 142 -3.94 -9.56 25.00
CA ALA A 142 -3.22 -10.10 23.85
C ALA A 142 -3.85 -9.72 22.49
N HIS A 143 -5.18 -9.59 22.44
CA HIS A 143 -5.92 -9.24 21.23
C HIS A 143 -6.21 -7.75 21.08
N GLU A 144 -5.80 -6.88 21.99
CA GLU A 144 -6.18 -5.45 22.00
C GLU A 144 -5.10 -4.53 21.41
N ARG A 145 -4.01 -5.10 20.88
CA ARG A 145 -2.96 -4.32 20.19
C ARG A 145 -3.51 -3.58 18.97
N PHE A 146 -4.36 -4.28 18.20
CA PHE A 146 -5.03 -3.72 17.03
C PHE A 146 -6.46 -3.35 17.39
N SER A 147 -6.92 -2.21 16.90
CA SER A 147 -8.33 -1.86 16.94
C SER A 147 -9.15 -2.83 16.05
N PRO A 148 -10.47 -3.01 16.30
CA PRO A 148 -11.30 -3.84 15.45
C PRO A 148 -11.28 -3.45 13.95
N PRO A 149 -11.32 -2.14 13.58
CA PRO A 149 -11.17 -1.72 12.18
C PRO A 149 -9.81 -2.11 11.56
N GLU A 150 -8.71 -1.94 12.27
CA GLU A 150 -7.36 -2.32 11.81
C GLU A 150 -7.27 -3.83 11.52
N LYS A 151 -7.83 -4.68 12.40
CA LYS A 151 -7.87 -6.13 12.16
C LYS A 151 -8.69 -6.48 10.93
N ALA A 152 -9.86 -5.86 10.78
CA ALA A 152 -10.73 -6.12 9.64
C ALA A 152 -10.03 -5.75 8.33
N LEU A 153 -9.40 -4.57 8.29
CA LEU A 153 -8.62 -4.14 7.13
C LEU A 153 -7.41 -5.05 6.88
N LEU A 154 -6.65 -5.41 7.92
CA LEU A 154 -5.48 -6.29 7.75
C LEU A 154 -5.88 -7.63 7.11
N LEU A 155 -6.99 -8.23 7.54
CA LEU A 155 -7.49 -9.46 6.93
C LEU A 155 -7.92 -9.25 5.46
N GLU A 156 -8.59 -8.13 5.16
CA GLU A 156 -8.93 -7.73 3.79
C GLU A 156 -7.67 -7.54 2.92
N LEU A 157 -6.62 -6.94 3.47
CA LEU A 157 -5.33 -6.77 2.81
C LEU A 157 -4.63 -8.11 2.59
N VAL A 158 -4.64 -9.01 3.56
CA VAL A 158 -4.09 -10.37 3.41
C VAL A 158 -4.77 -11.09 2.25
N GLU A 159 -6.10 -11.03 2.15
CA GLU A 159 -6.86 -11.62 1.05
C GLU A 159 -6.56 -10.96 -0.30
N ALA A 160 -6.59 -9.62 -0.36
CA ALA A 160 -6.33 -8.85 -1.57
C ALA A 160 -4.88 -9.02 -2.09
N LEU A 161 -3.93 -9.24 -1.16
CA LEU A 161 -2.52 -9.45 -1.45
C LEU A 161 -2.16 -10.92 -1.65
N GLN A 162 -3.11 -11.87 -1.65
CA GLN A 162 -2.77 -13.22 -2.07
C GLN A 162 -2.44 -13.24 -3.56
N PRO A 163 -1.43 -14.03 -4.00
CA PRO A 163 -1.32 -14.37 -5.41
C PRO A 163 -2.66 -14.97 -5.85
N THR A 164 -3.24 -14.48 -6.93
CA THR A 164 -4.44 -15.11 -7.50
C THR A 164 -4.05 -16.53 -7.93
N ALA A 165 -4.29 -17.51 -7.07
CA ALA A 165 -4.03 -18.90 -7.37
C ALA A 165 -5.03 -19.36 -8.44
N LEU A 166 -4.75 -19.08 -9.71
CA LEU A 166 -5.24 -19.84 -10.87
C LEU A 166 -4.55 -19.34 -12.16
N ALA A 167 -3.35 -19.87 -12.42
CA ALA A 167 -2.76 -20.04 -13.76
C ALA A 167 -1.66 -21.12 -13.75
N ALA A 168 -1.79 -22.13 -12.88
CA ALA A 168 -0.87 -23.28 -12.80
C ALA A 168 -1.64 -24.61 -12.85
N ALA A 169 -2.67 -24.66 -13.70
CA ALA A 169 -3.24 -25.91 -14.19
C ALA A 169 -3.24 -25.80 -15.72
N ALA A 170 -2.05 -26.00 -16.28
CA ALA A 170 -1.85 -26.36 -17.69
C ALA A 170 -1.83 -27.89 -17.79
#